data_AF-A0A847HDW0-F1
#
_entry.id   AF-A0A847HDW0-F1
#
_cell.length_a   1.000
_cell.length_b   1.000
_cell.length_c   1.000
_cell.angle_alpha   90.00
_cell.angle_beta   90.00
_cell.angle_gamma   90.00
#
_symmetry.space_group_name_H-M   'P 1'
#
loop_
_entity.id
_entity.type
_entity.pdbx_description
1 polymer ?
#
loop_
_entity_poly.entity_id
_entity_poly.type
_entity_poly.pdbx_seq_one_letter_code
_entity_poly.pdbx_strand_id
1 'polypeptide(L)'
;MPRTLIPDWIAAELEAGRSHLQPMLDSAPFDRAAVRTVAGSGDFRIVDGHVRRAQVPSPATWFPQLEPTLVHAGEGRWSLPVVVTGEMLADAAVPVPRAVGALVQLHRHGHRSLSSRLGPQAVMMDEIEVRTGSIARFLADLAAAEGETVHLHFDRAGEFDVTR
;
A
#
# COMPACT_ATOMS: atom_id res chain seq x y z
N MET A 1 1.99 -12.69 9.44
CA MET A 1 1.88 -12.15 8.06
C MET A 1 3.09 -12.59 7.25
N PRO A 2 2.96 -12.83 5.94
CA PRO A 2 4.09 -13.19 5.10
C PRO A 2 5.19 -12.12 5.15
N ARG A 3 6.46 -12.52 5.19
CA ARG A 3 7.60 -11.60 5.17
C ARG A 3 7.78 -10.91 3.81
N THR A 4 7.24 -11.48 2.74
CA THR A 4 7.35 -11.02 1.35
C THR A 4 6.09 -10.26 0.94
N LEU A 5 6.21 -9.27 0.04
CA LEU A 5 5.05 -8.56 -0.52
C LEU A 5 4.44 -9.33 -1.70
N ILE A 6 3.16 -9.10 -1.96
CA ILE A 6 2.46 -9.64 -3.14
C ILE A 6 3.23 -9.37 -4.45
N PRO A 7 3.63 -8.12 -4.78
CA PRO A 7 4.34 -7.85 -6.03
C PRO A 7 5.72 -8.53 -6.09
N ASP A 8 6.45 -8.66 -4.97
CA ASP A 8 7.73 -9.39 -4.92
C ASP A 8 7.52 -10.89 -5.17
N TRP A 9 6.46 -11.46 -4.60
CA TRP A 9 6.11 -12.86 -4.82
C TRP A 9 5.67 -13.11 -6.27
N ILE A 10 4.81 -12.27 -6.84
CA ILE A 10 4.40 -12.38 -8.25
C ILE A 10 5.64 -12.31 -9.17
N ALA A 11 6.56 -11.37 -8.90
CA ALA A 11 7.80 -11.28 -9.64
C ALA A 11 8.59 -12.60 -9.59
N ALA A 12 8.78 -13.18 -8.41
CA ALA A 12 9.49 -14.44 -8.25
C ALA A 12 8.81 -15.63 -8.97
N GLU A 13 7.48 -15.67 -8.98
CA GLU A 13 6.72 -16.68 -9.75
C GLU A 13 7.01 -16.56 -11.26
N LEU A 14 7.00 -15.33 -11.79
CA LEU A 14 7.28 -15.07 -13.20
C LEU A 14 8.72 -15.46 -13.59
N GLU A 15 9.71 -15.12 -12.75
CA GLU A 15 11.11 -15.51 -12.97
C GLU A 15 11.28 -17.03 -12.97
N ALA A 16 10.47 -17.74 -12.19
CA ALA A 16 10.44 -19.19 -12.17
C ALA A 16 9.56 -19.83 -13.27
N GLY A 17 9.10 -19.03 -14.25
CA GLY A 17 8.30 -19.47 -15.39
C GLY A 17 6.82 -19.75 -15.07
N ARG A 18 6.35 -19.45 -13.85
CA ARG A 18 4.96 -19.66 -13.43
C ARG A 18 4.17 -18.39 -13.68
N SER A 19 3.28 -18.43 -14.68
CA SER A 19 2.51 -17.25 -15.11
C SER A 19 1.00 -17.47 -15.14
N HIS A 20 0.51 -18.72 -15.08
CA HIS A 20 -0.92 -18.98 -15.13
C HIS A 20 -1.61 -18.48 -13.85
N LEU A 21 -2.56 -17.55 -13.99
CA LEU A 21 -3.15 -16.82 -12.88
C LEU A 21 -3.83 -17.76 -11.88
N GLN A 22 -4.59 -18.75 -12.36
CA GLN A 22 -5.39 -19.60 -11.47
C GLN A 22 -4.50 -20.43 -10.51
N PRO A 23 -3.47 -21.17 -10.98
CA PRO A 23 -2.48 -21.79 -10.11
C PRO A 23 -1.78 -20.84 -9.14
N MET A 24 -1.44 -19.62 -9.59
CA MET A 24 -0.84 -18.61 -8.72
C MET A 24 -1.80 -18.24 -7.57
N LEU A 25 -3.08 -18.02 -7.85
CA LEU A 25 -4.07 -17.71 -6.81
C LEU A 25 -4.30 -18.88 -5.84
N ASP A 26 -4.12 -20.12 -6.30
CA ASP A 26 -4.30 -21.33 -5.50
C ASP A 26 -3.09 -21.60 -4.58
N SER A 27 -1.88 -21.20 -4.98
CA SER A 27 -0.64 -21.42 -4.20
C SER A 27 -0.17 -20.21 -3.40
N ALA A 28 -0.73 -19.02 -3.64
CA ALA A 28 -0.27 -17.79 -3.00
C ALA A 28 -0.41 -17.83 -1.47
N PRO A 29 0.60 -17.35 -0.72
CA PRO A 29 0.51 -17.21 0.74
C PRO A 29 -0.25 -15.94 1.17
N PHE A 30 -1.14 -15.42 0.33
CA PHE A 30 -1.86 -14.15 0.49
C PHE A 30 -3.34 -14.32 0.17
N ASP A 31 -4.13 -13.29 0.50
CA ASP A 31 -5.52 -13.24 0.06
C ASP A 31 -5.63 -13.22 -1.48
N ARG A 32 -6.54 -14.04 -2.02
CA ARG A 32 -6.71 -14.22 -3.47
C ARG A 32 -7.15 -12.94 -4.18
N ALA A 33 -7.99 -12.13 -3.55
CA ALA A 33 -8.45 -10.88 -4.14
C ALA A 33 -7.32 -9.85 -4.19
N ALA A 34 -6.48 -9.81 -3.16
CA ALA A 34 -5.29 -8.95 -3.14
C ALA A 34 -4.28 -9.36 -4.23
N VAL A 35 -3.99 -10.66 -4.36
CA VAL A 35 -3.10 -11.16 -5.44
C VAL A 35 -3.65 -10.82 -6.82
N ARG A 36 -4.95 -11.06 -7.06
CA ARG A 36 -5.57 -10.72 -8.34
C ARG A 36 -5.52 -9.21 -8.63
N THR A 37 -5.69 -8.37 -7.61
CA THR A 37 -5.63 -6.91 -7.74
C THR A 37 -4.24 -6.45 -8.21
N VAL A 38 -3.18 -6.94 -7.56
CA VAL A 38 -1.81 -6.60 -7.92
C VAL A 38 -1.43 -7.19 -9.28
N ALA A 39 -1.79 -8.45 -9.55
CA ALA A 39 -1.50 -9.12 -10.82
C ALA A 39 -2.14 -8.42 -12.04
N GLY A 40 -3.28 -7.76 -11.84
CA GLY A 40 -4.02 -7.07 -12.90
C GLY A 40 -3.68 -5.59 -13.08
N SER A 41 -2.75 -5.02 -12.31
CA SER A 41 -2.51 -3.56 -12.32
C SER A 41 -1.08 -3.16 -11.96
N GLY A 42 -0.75 -1.88 -12.17
CA GLY A 42 0.57 -1.33 -11.83
C GLY A 42 1.67 -1.98 -12.67
N ASP A 43 2.57 -2.69 -12.00
CA ASP A 43 3.73 -3.34 -12.60
C ASP A 43 3.40 -4.65 -13.37
N PHE A 44 2.15 -5.10 -13.28
CA PHE A 44 1.67 -6.33 -13.90
C PHE A 44 0.40 -6.12 -14.72
N ARG A 45 0.10 -7.10 -15.56
CA ARG A 45 -1.16 -7.23 -16.28
C ARG A 45 -1.53 -8.69 -16.45
N ILE A 46 -2.83 -8.95 -16.56
CA ILE A 46 -3.36 -10.27 -16.90
C ILE A 46 -3.74 -10.26 -18.38
N VAL A 47 -3.18 -11.20 -19.15
CA VAL A 47 -3.46 -11.40 -20.58
C VAL A 47 -3.69 -12.88 -20.81
N ASP A 48 -4.85 -13.24 -21.36
CA ASP A 48 -5.24 -14.64 -21.63
C ASP A 48 -5.06 -15.58 -20.42
N GLY A 49 -5.45 -15.10 -19.24
CA GLY A 49 -5.31 -15.84 -17.98
C GLY A 49 -3.87 -16.00 -17.48
N HIS A 50 -2.90 -15.29 -18.08
CA HIS A 50 -1.50 -15.28 -17.65
C HIS A 50 -1.10 -13.92 -17.11
N VAL A 51 -0.42 -13.91 -15.97
CA VAL A 51 0.21 -12.73 -15.39
C VAL A 51 1.48 -12.43 -16.17
N ARG A 52 1.69 -11.16 -16.52
CA ARG A 52 2.89 -10.67 -17.20
C ARG A 52 3.32 -9.35 -16.58
N ARG A 53 4.61 -9.01 -16.71
CA ARG A 53 5.08 -7.65 -16.46
C ARG A 53 4.39 -6.68 -17.41
N ALA A 54 4.03 -5.50 -16.91
CA ALA A 54 3.58 -4.41 -17.76
C ALA A 54 4.75 -3.94 -18.64
N GLN A 55 4.51 -3.77 -19.95
CA GLN A 55 5.55 -3.31 -20.89
C GLN A 55 5.77 -1.79 -20.81
N VAL A 56 4.71 -1.05 -20.52
CA VAL A 56 4.77 0.37 -20.20
C VAL A 56 4.75 0.47 -18.68
N PRO A 57 5.81 1.00 -18.04
CA PRO A 57 5.80 1.20 -16.60
C PRO A 57 4.62 2.09 -16.20
N SER A 58 3.77 1.60 -15.30
CA SER A 58 2.83 2.49 -14.64
C SER A 58 3.63 3.48 -13.77
N PRO A 59 3.29 4.78 -13.77
CA PRO A 59 3.91 5.70 -12.81
C PRO A 59 3.59 5.31 -11.36
N ALA A 60 2.52 4.55 -11.12
CA ALA A 60 2.16 4.01 -9.82
C ALA A 60 2.60 2.54 -9.71
N THR A 61 3.57 2.28 -8.85
CA THR A 61 4.09 0.95 -8.57
C THR A 61 3.45 0.35 -7.31
N TRP A 62 3.37 -0.98 -7.27
CA TRP A 62 3.04 -1.72 -6.06
C TRP A 62 4.27 -1.99 -5.18
N PHE A 63 5.49 -1.78 -5.69
CA PHE A 63 6.74 -2.06 -4.98
C PHE A 63 7.19 -0.86 -4.13
N PRO A 64 7.17 -0.92 -2.79
CA PRO A 64 7.60 0.19 -1.94
C PRO A 64 9.02 0.67 -2.20
N GLN A 65 9.93 -0.25 -2.54
CA GLN A 65 11.31 0.08 -2.87
C GLN A 65 11.50 0.83 -4.20
N LEU A 66 10.47 0.86 -5.05
CA LEU A 66 10.46 1.62 -6.30
C LEU A 66 9.60 2.88 -6.21
N GLU A 67 8.89 3.10 -5.10
CA GLU A 67 8.05 4.28 -4.87
C GLU A 67 8.90 5.43 -4.29
N PRO A 68 9.18 6.49 -5.06
CA PRO A 68 10.13 7.53 -4.64
C PRO A 68 9.68 8.32 -3.40
N THR A 69 8.38 8.36 -3.13
CA THR A 69 7.83 9.07 -1.97
C THR A 69 7.91 8.27 -0.67
N LEU A 70 8.22 6.97 -0.73
CA LEU A 70 8.35 6.12 0.46
C LEU A 70 9.81 5.99 0.91
N VAL A 71 10.02 6.17 2.21
CA VAL A 71 11.32 6.05 2.87
C VAL A 71 11.34 4.77 3.70
N HIS A 72 12.37 3.94 3.51
CA HIS A 72 12.54 2.73 4.31
C HIS A 72 12.86 3.10 5.77
N ALA A 73 12.07 2.60 6.72
CA ALA A 73 12.11 2.97 8.14
C ALA A 73 12.46 1.78 9.06
N GLY A 74 13.08 0.73 8.53
CA GLY A 74 13.42 -0.50 9.26
C GLY A 74 12.53 -1.67 8.88
N GLU A 75 12.58 -2.75 9.67
CA GLU A 75 12.02 -4.09 9.39
C GLU A 75 10.63 -4.12 8.73
N GLY A 76 10.55 -3.97 7.41
CA GLY A 76 9.28 -3.93 6.68
C GLY A 76 8.41 -2.70 6.96
N ARG A 77 8.96 -1.67 7.62
CA ARG A 77 8.32 -0.40 7.93
C ARG A 77 8.72 0.66 6.90
N TRP A 78 7.75 1.46 6.49
CA TRP A 78 7.91 2.52 5.52
C TRP A 78 7.29 3.81 6.04
N SER A 79 7.97 4.92 5.78
CA SER A 79 7.51 6.26 6.12
C SER A 79 7.14 7.01 4.84
N LEU A 80 5.98 7.66 4.84
CA LEU A 80 5.56 8.62 3.83
C LEU A 80 5.59 10.02 4.44
N PRO A 81 6.56 10.88 4.09
CA PRO A 81 6.52 12.29 4.47
C PRO A 81 5.37 12.98 3.74
N VAL A 82 4.53 13.70 4.48
CA VAL A 82 3.43 14.51 3.93
C VAL A 82 3.46 15.91 4.54
N VAL A 83 3.16 16.90 3.72
CA VAL A 83 2.94 18.27 4.19
C VAL A 83 1.50 18.35 4.69
N VAL A 84 1.32 18.81 5.92
CA VAL A 84 0.00 19.01 6.53
C VAL A 84 -0.74 20.10 5.77
N THR A 85 -1.94 19.80 5.30
CA THR A 85 -2.84 20.77 4.65
C THR A 85 -4.03 21.11 5.54
N GLY A 86 -4.67 22.25 5.29
CA GLY A 86 -5.92 22.62 5.97
C GLY A 86 -7.02 21.56 5.83
N GLU A 87 -7.10 20.85 4.70
CA GLU A 87 -8.06 19.76 4.50
C GLU A 87 -7.79 18.58 5.45
N MET A 88 -6.53 18.20 5.68
CA MET A 88 -6.18 17.13 6.62
C MET A 88 -6.53 17.51 8.06
N LEU A 89 -6.35 18.79 8.42
CA LEU A 89 -6.79 19.33 9.71
C LEU A 89 -8.32 19.33 9.83
N ALA A 90 -9.04 19.50 8.71
CA ALA A 90 -10.49 19.44 8.59
C ALA A 90 -11.03 18.01 8.33
N ASP A 91 -10.30 16.98 8.79
CA ASP A 91 -10.72 15.58 8.78
C ASP A 91 -10.80 14.90 7.39
N ALA A 92 -10.11 15.43 6.38
CA ALA A 92 -10.04 14.79 5.07
C ALA A 92 -9.23 13.48 5.11
N ALA A 93 -9.62 12.52 4.25
CA ALA A 93 -8.82 11.34 3.96
C ALA A 93 -7.52 11.74 3.24
N VAL A 94 -6.43 11.01 3.50
CA VAL A 94 -5.12 11.31 2.94
C VAL A 94 -4.81 10.35 1.80
N PRO A 95 -4.60 10.83 0.56
CA PRO A 95 -4.15 9.98 -0.53
C PRO A 95 -2.75 9.44 -0.23
N VAL A 96 -2.52 8.17 -0.53
CA VAL A 96 -1.22 7.52 -0.33
C VAL A 96 -0.82 6.73 -1.58
N PRO A 97 0.49 6.50 -1.80
CA PRO A 97 0.94 5.72 -2.94
C PRO A 97 0.36 4.31 -2.94
N ARG A 98 0.19 3.75 -4.14
CA ARG A 98 -0.34 2.38 -4.31
C ARG A 98 0.53 1.32 -3.63
N ALA A 99 1.83 1.56 -3.52
CA ALA A 99 2.76 0.73 -2.76
C ALA A 99 2.33 0.52 -1.29
N VAL A 100 1.64 1.48 -0.66
CA VAL A 100 1.06 1.28 0.67
C VAL A 100 -0.01 0.19 0.65
N GLY A 101 -0.81 0.10 -0.42
CA GLY A 101 -1.77 -0.97 -0.60
C GLY A 101 -1.13 -2.36 -0.66
N ALA A 102 0.08 -2.50 -1.23
CA ALA A 102 0.81 -3.77 -1.18
C ALA A 102 1.28 -4.10 0.24
N LEU A 103 1.78 -3.12 1.00
CA LEU A 103 2.21 -3.31 2.40
C LEU A 103 1.08 -3.87 3.25
N VAL A 104 -0.13 -3.34 3.08
CA VAL A 104 -1.29 -3.69 3.90
C VAL A 104 -2.22 -4.74 3.25
N GLN A 105 -1.81 -5.32 2.13
CA GLN A 105 -2.53 -6.37 1.40
C GLN A 105 -3.95 -5.97 0.98
N LEU A 106 -4.11 -4.77 0.43
CA LEU A 106 -5.38 -4.29 -0.10
C LEU A 106 -5.72 -4.94 -1.44
N HIS A 107 -7.02 -5.13 -1.65
CA HIS A 107 -7.62 -5.48 -2.93
C HIS A 107 -8.49 -4.31 -3.42
N ARG A 108 -8.83 -4.33 -4.70
CA ARG A 108 -9.73 -3.35 -5.32
C ARG A 108 -11.05 -3.27 -4.56
N HIS A 109 -11.52 -2.04 -4.28
CA HIS A 109 -12.69 -1.74 -3.43
C HIS A 109 -12.59 -2.29 -2.00
N GLY A 110 -11.43 -2.77 -1.60
CA GLY A 110 -11.16 -3.32 -0.28
C GLY A 110 -10.83 -2.23 0.73
N HIS A 111 -11.04 -2.57 2.00
CA HIS A 111 -10.59 -1.75 3.13
C HIS A 111 -9.92 -2.64 4.18
N ARG A 112 -8.97 -2.06 4.89
CA ARG A 112 -8.27 -2.65 6.03
C ARG A 112 -8.27 -1.66 7.19
N SER A 113 -8.26 -2.20 8.39
CA SER A 113 -8.07 -1.43 9.62
C SER A 113 -6.71 -1.78 10.20
N LEU A 114 -5.84 -0.79 10.35
CA LEU A 114 -4.51 -0.90 10.91
C LEU A 114 -4.55 -0.54 12.40
N SER A 115 -3.76 -1.24 13.21
CA SER A 115 -3.57 -0.91 14.62
C SER A 115 -2.77 0.38 14.76
N SER A 116 -3.18 1.27 15.66
CA SER A 116 -2.41 2.48 15.98
C SER A 116 -2.59 2.88 17.44
N ARG A 117 -1.70 3.75 17.94
CA ARG A 117 -1.75 4.28 19.31
C ARG A 117 -2.99 5.13 19.61
N LEU A 118 -3.63 5.73 18.59
CA LEU A 118 -4.83 6.56 18.73
C LEU A 118 -6.09 5.86 18.18
N GLY A 119 -6.11 4.53 18.23
CA GLY A 119 -7.21 3.70 17.74
C GLY A 119 -7.10 3.35 16.24
N PRO A 120 -7.93 2.43 15.74
CA PRO A 120 -7.70 1.83 14.43
C PRO A 120 -7.68 2.85 13.27
N GLN A 121 -6.73 2.72 12.35
CA GLN A 121 -6.61 3.56 11.16
C GLN A 121 -7.15 2.82 9.94
N ALA A 122 -8.15 3.38 9.27
CA ALA A 122 -8.65 2.80 8.02
C ALA A 122 -7.70 3.08 6.85
N VAL A 123 -7.46 2.09 6.01
CA VAL A 123 -6.86 2.27 4.67
C VAL A 123 -7.76 1.57 3.67
N MET A 124 -8.05 2.22 2.56
CA MET A 124 -8.94 1.70 1.54
C MET A 124 -8.35 1.92 0.16
N MET A 125 -8.76 1.05 -0.76
CA MET A 125 -8.49 1.20 -2.18
C MET A 125 -9.82 1.29 -2.90
N ASP A 126 -9.97 2.25 -3.80
CA ASP A 126 -11.09 2.26 -4.75
C ASP A 126 -10.78 1.40 -5.98
N GLU A 127 -10.81 2.00 -7.17
CA GLU A 127 -10.48 1.36 -8.43
C GLU A 127 -8.96 1.27 -8.62
N ILE A 128 -8.24 2.37 -8.33
CA ILE A 128 -6.79 2.49 -8.52
C ILE A 128 -6.08 3.34 -7.47
N GLU A 129 -6.81 4.15 -6.70
CA GLU A 129 -6.28 5.04 -5.68
C GLU A 129 -6.32 4.36 -4.32
N VAL A 130 -5.30 4.65 -3.51
CA VAL A 130 -5.23 4.22 -2.12
C VAL A 130 -5.28 5.46 -1.25
N ARG A 131 -6.07 5.39 -0.19
CA ARG A 131 -6.17 6.45 0.81
C ARG A 131 -6.18 5.85 2.21
N THR A 132 -5.57 6.56 3.13
CA THR A 132 -5.82 6.35 4.56
C THR A 132 -6.97 7.26 4.99
N GLY A 133 -7.75 6.85 5.98
CA GLY A 133 -8.74 7.72 6.62
C GLY A 133 -8.08 8.97 7.22
N SER A 134 -8.89 9.84 7.80
CA SER A 134 -8.38 11.05 8.45
C SER A 134 -7.24 10.75 9.44
N ILE A 135 -6.23 11.63 9.40
CA ILE A 135 -5.13 11.66 10.37
C ILE A 135 -5.28 12.82 11.37
N ALA A 136 -6.38 13.58 11.34
CA ALA A 136 -6.58 14.78 12.17
C ALA A 136 -6.33 14.53 13.66
N ARG A 137 -6.73 13.35 14.17
CA ARG A 137 -6.47 12.96 15.57
C ARG A 137 -4.98 12.87 15.93
N PHE A 138 -4.15 12.43 14.98
CA PHE A 138 -2.69 12.42 15.18
C PHE A 138 -2.08 13.80 15.06
N LEU A 139 -2.57 14.60 14.11
CA LEU A 139 -2.10 15.98 13.96
C LEU A 139 -2.41 16.80 15.21
N ALA A 140 -3.59 16.63 15.80
CA ALA A 140 -3.97 17.26 17.07
C ALA A 140 -3.07 16.80 18.23
N ASP A 141 -2.81 15.50 18.34
CA ASP A 141 -1.92 14.92 19.36
C ASP A 141 -0.46 15.42 19.22
N LEU A 142 0.02 15.61 18.00
CA LEU A 142 1.35 16.18 17.72
C LEU A 142 1.39 17.71 17.81
N ALA A 143 0.24 18.38 17.99
CA ALA A 143 0.08 19.82 17.84
C ALA A 143 0.66 20.35 16.50
N ALA A 144 0.46 19.58 15.42
CA ALA A 144 0.97 19.88 14.09
C ALA A 144 0.20 21.02 13.41
N ALA A 145 0.91 21.89 12.69
CA ALA A 145 0.34 23.02 11.99
C ALA A 145 0.35 22.83 10.46
N GLU A 146 -0.53 23.55 9.76
CA GLU A 146 -0.52 23.58 8.29
C GLU A 146 0.85 24.03 7.76
N GLY A 147 1.35 23.34 6.75
CA GLY A 147 2.68 23.55 6.18
C GLY A 147 3.81 22.78 6.88
N GLU A 148 3.59 22.20 8.07
CA GLU A 148 4.56 21.30 8.69
C GLU A 148 4.62 19.97 7.93
N THR A 149 5.78 19.30 7.97
CA THR A 149 5.92 17.93 7.48
C THR A 149 5.71 16.95 8.62
N VAL A 150 4.90 15.92 8.40
CA VAL A 150 4.75 14.77 9.28
C VAL A 150 5.03 13.49 8.51
N HIS A 151 5.37 12.43 9.23
CA HIS A 151 5.72 11.13 8.68
C HIS A 151 4.63 10.12 9.01
N LEU A 152 3.97 9.58 7.97
CA LEU A 152 3.00 8.50 8.09
C LEU A 152 3.75 7.17 8.01
N HIS A 153 3.72 6.39 9.08
CA HIS A 153 4.38 5.10 9.16
C HIS A 153 3.39 3.99 8.86
N PHE A 154 3.77 3.10 7.94
CA PHE A 154 3.04 1.89 7.59
C PHE A 154 3.96 0.69 7.75
N ASP A 155 3.42 -0.43 8.23
CA ASP A 155 4.16 -1.69 8.24
C ASP A 155 3.37 -2.87 7.67
N ARG A 156 4.09 -3.99 7.48
CA ARG A 156 3.53 -5.26 7.00
C ARG A 156 2.77 -6.05 8.08
N ALA A 157 2.95 -5.70 9.35
CA ALA A 157 2.24 -6.29 10.48
C ALA A 157 0.81 -5.72 10.61
N GLY A 158 0.52 -4.61 9.93
CA GLY A 158 -0.76 -3.93 9.99
C GLY A 158 -0.78 -2.82 11.05
N GLU A 159 0.36 -2.24 11.39
CA GLU A 159 0.47 -1.08 12.25
C GLU A 159 0.53 0.22 11.44
N PHE A 160 0.05 1.29 12.07
CA PHE A 160 0.09 2.65 11.57
C PHE A 160 0.48 3.61 12.71
N ASP A 161 1.27 4.63 12.37
CA ASP A 161 1.52 5.75 13.27
C ASP A 161 1.83 7.03 12.50
N VAL A 162 1.78 8.18 13.18
CA VAL A 162 2.22 9.47 12.64
C VAL A 162 3.20 10.11 13.62
N THR A 163 4.34 10.55 13.08
CA THR A 163 5.35 11.31 13.83
C THR A 163 5.64 12.64 13.14
N ARG A 164 6.28 13.56 13.86
CA ARG A 164 6.98 14.69 13.23
C ARG A 164 8.29 14.22 12.58
#